data_AF-A0A7S0KEG2-F1
#
_entry.id   AF-A0A7S0KEG2-F1
#
_cell.length_a   1.000
_cell.length_b   1.000
_cell.length_c   1.000
_cell.angle_alpha   90.00
_cell.angle_beta   90.00
_cell.angle_gamma   90.00
#
_symmetry.space_group_name_H-M   'P 1'
#
loop_
_entity.id
_entity.type
_entity.pdbx_description
1 polymer ?
#
loop_
_entity_poly.entity_id
_entity_poly.type
_entity_poly.pdbx_seq_one_letter_code
_entity_poly.pdbx_strand_id
1 'polypeptide(L)'
;GKGDSFPHVYGASWNPFGKVDGGGDEEDAAIKHKWSEFVTYGARHVKYWRLFHRDDGTPYYGKKGSPGLPENSRFSPVTSPIDVMSICWMPPRGNEIVPGGGSALVAGTRNGDVLLFVTDPTKGLFCTRKLKAHNPGPKIPELSGGGVTLNGVRCLALRDDGETLVSAGGDGAVMWWTTAQLTAAARSKSVPCEPHTTRVLNADDSNRPPAIRSLDCHLYSSD
;
A
#
# COMPACT_ATOMS: atom_id res chain seq x y z
N GLY A 1 -33.46 -5.79 -3.94
CA GLY A 1 -32.88 -4.44 -3.79
C GLY A 1 -31.38 -4.60 -3.75
N LYS A 2 -30.65 -3.92 -4.66
CA LYS A 2 -29.19 -3.79 -4.53
C LYS A 2 -28.97 -2.84 -3.37
N GLY A 3 -28.72 -3.38 -2.18
CA GLY A 3 -28.39 -2.56 -1.03
C GLY A 3 -27.19 -1.70 -1.39
N ASP A 4 -27.29 -0.41 -1.15
CA ASP A 4 -26.18 0.53 -1.17
C ASP A 4 -25.13 0.06 -0.15
N SER A 5 -24.30 -0.91 -0.53
CA SER A 5 -23.16 -1.30 0.27
C SER A 5 -22.12 -0.20 0.07
N PHE A 6 -22.02 0.70 1.05
CA PHE A 6 -20.89 1.60 1.17
C PHE A 6 -19.59 0.79 0.98
N PRO A 7 -18.56 1.33 0.30
CA PRO A 7 -17.32 0.60 0.10
C PRO A 7 -16.73 0.23 1.46
N HIS A 8 -16.55 -1.07 1.71
CA HIS A 8 -15.98 -1.53 2.97
C HIS A 8 -14.52 -1.08 3.05
N VAL A 9 -14.19 -0.25 4.02
CA VAL A 9 -12.82 0.19 4.30
C VAL A 9 -12.19 -0.83 5.23
N TYR A 10 -11.08 -1.44 4.80
CA TYR A 10 -10.34 -2.42 5.60
C TYR A 10 -9.20 -1.77 6.39
N GLY A 11 -8.72 -0.60 5.95
CA GLY A 11 -7.70 0.14 6.69
C GLY A 11 -7.36 1.49 6.08
N ALA A 12 -6.44 2.17 6.76
CA ALA A 12 -5.80 3.41 6.33
C ALA A 12 -4.28 3.30 6.54
N SER A 13 -3.49 4.03 5.75
CA SER A 13 -2.03 4.06 5.88
C SER A 13 -1.50 5.45 5.58
N TRP A 14 -0.88 6.07 6.58
CA TRP A 14 -0.18 7.36 6.46
C TRP A 14 1.17 7.18 5.79
N ASN A 15 1.55 8.09 4.91
CA ASN A 15 2.91 8.13 4.37
C ASN A 15 3.85 8.70 5.45
N PRO A 16 4.80 7.91 5.99
CA PRO A 16 5.71 8.39 7.02
C PRO A 16 6.88 9.24 6.47
N PHE A 17 6.97 9.38 5.13
CA PHE A 17 8.11 10.02 4.47
C PHE A 17 7.84 11.44 3.95
N GLY A 18 6.60 11.94 4.02
CA GLY A 18 6.25 13.29 3.56
C GLY A 18 6.70 14.34 4.56
N LYS A 19 7.56 15.29 4.15
CA LYS A 19 8.05 16.34 5.06
C LYS A 19 7.92 17.75 4.46
N VAL A 20 8.56 18.04 3.33
CA VAL A 20 8.56 19.40 2.73
C VAL A 20 8.75 19.33 1.21
N ASP A 21 8.09 20.23 0.47
CA ASP A 21 8.32 20.45 -0.97
C ASP A 21 9.77 20.88 -1.25
N GLY A 22 10.47 20.17 -2.13
CA GLY A 22 11.84 20.52 -2.53
C GLY A 22 12.93 20.11 -1.53
N GLY A 23 12.56 19.42 -0.45
CA GLY A 23 13.47 19.05 0.63
C GLY A 23 13.71 20.20 1.62
N GLY A 24 14.14 19.84 2.84
CA GLY A 24 14.38 20.80 3.92
C GLY A 24 13.79 20.34 5.25
N ASP A 25 14.14 21.07 6.31
CA ASP A 25 13.64 20.81 7.66
C ASP A 25 12.18 21.23 7.78
N GLU A 26 11.35 20.32 8.28
CA GLU A 26 9.91 20.54 8.42
C GLU A 26 9.58 21.70 9.35
N GLU A 27 10.40 21.95 10.37
CA GLU A 27 10.19 23.05 11.32
C GLU A 27 10.30 24.42 10.67
N ASP A 28 11.25 24.58 9.74
CA ASP A 28 11.55 25.86 9.07
C ASP A 28 10.72 26.10 7.80
N ALA A 29 10.11 25.04 7.27
CA ALA A 29 9.32 25.13 6.05
C ALA A 29 8.05 25.96 6.26
N ALA A 30 7.83 26.95 5.38
CA ALA A 30 6.55 27.66 5.34
C ALA A 30 5.40 26.66 5.16
N ILE A 31 4.28 26.86 5.85
CA ILE A 31 3.12 25.95 5.88
C ILE A 31 2.68 25.49 4.48
N LYS A 32 2.73 26.38 3.49
CA LYS A 32 2.40 26.09 2.09
C LYS A 32 3.28 25.02 1.42
N HIS A 33 4.46 24.76 1.96
CA HIS A 33 5.43 23.76 1.50
C HIS A 33 5.39 22.46 2.31
N LYS A 34 4.64 22.44 3.42
CA LYS A 34 4.39 21.21 4.16
C LYS A 34 3.31 20.42 3.44
N TRP A 35 3.56 19.15 3.22
CA TRP A 35 2.57 18.24 2.64
C TRP A 35 2.54 16.95 3.42
N SER A 36 1.35 16.36 3.46
CA SER A 36 1.10 15.07 4.09
C SER A 36 0.10 14.31 3.23
N GLU A 37 0.26 13.00 3.18
CA GLU A 37 -0.62 12.13 2.41
C GLU A 37 -0.89 10.81 3.13
N PHE A 38 -2.07 10.27 2.87
CA PHE A 38 -2.43 8.95 3.33
C PHE A 38 -3.38 8.29 2.33
N VAL A 39 -3.59 7.00 2.50
CA VAL A 39 -4.57 6.25 1.74
C VAL A 39 -5.55 5.56 2.66
N THR A 40 -6.79 5.42 2.21
CA THR A 40 -7.73 4.41 2.74
C THR A 40 -7.93 3.34 1.70
N TYR A 41 -8.11 2.10 2.12
CA TYR A 41 -8.18 0.97 1.22
C TYR A 41 -9.17 -0.09 1.69
N GLY A 42 -9.68 -0.89 0.76
CA GLY A 42 -10.56 -1.99 1.09
C GLY A 42 -11.23 -2.60 -0.14
N ALA A 43 -12.54 -2.83 -0.04
CA ALA A 43 -13.34 -3.46 -1.09
C ALA A 43 -13.25 -2.66 -2.40
N ARG A 44 -12.49 -3.20 -3.36
CA ARG A 44 -12.25 -2.66 -4.70
C ARG A 44 -11.85 -1.18 -4.75
N HIS A 45 -11.11 -0.69 -3.76
CA HIS A 45 -10.65 0.69 -3.78
C HIS A 45 -9.33 0.91 -3.05
N VAL A 46 -8.63 1.94 -3.53
CA VAL A 46 -7.68 2.73 -2.76
C VAL A 46 -8.09 4.19 -2.97
N LYS A 47 -8.36 4.92 -1.89
CA LYS A 47 -8.63 6.35 -1.91
C LYS A 47 -7.39 7.08 -1.44
N TYR A 48 -7.04 8.12 -2.18
CA TYR A 48 -5.86 8.91 -1.95
C TYR A 48 -6.23 10.26 -1.36
N TRP A 49 -5.55 10.65 -0.28
CA TRP A 49 -5.82 11.85 0.49
C TRP A 49 -4.54 12.65 0.61
N ARG A 50 -4.61 13.94 0.30
CA ARG A 50 -3.48 14.87 0.41
C ARG A 50 -3.89 16.10 1.20
N LEU A 51 -2.95 16.62 1.98
CA LEU A 51 -3.02 17.91 2.64
C LEU A 51 -2.91 19.04 1.61
N PHE A 52 -3.88 19.93 1.64
CA PHE A 52 -3.89 21.18 0.89
C PHE A 52 -4.19 22.34 1.84
N HIS A 53 -3.93 23.56 1.38
CA HIS A 53 -4.28 24.77 2.09
C HIS A 53 -5.24 25.59 1.25
N ARG A 54 -6.25 26.19 1.89
CA ARG A 54 -7.10 27.22 1.28
C ARG A 54 -6.30 28.52 1.09
N ASP A 55 -6.88 29.46 0.36
CA ASP A 55 -6.29 30.79 0.15
C ASP A 55 -6.08 31.55 1.47
N ASP A 56 -6.91 31.28 2.48
CA ASP A 56 -6.79 31.82 3.84
C ASP A 56 -5.74 31.10 4.72
N GLY A 57 -5.05 30.09 4.18
CA GLY A 57 -4.05 29.28 4.89
C GLY A 57 -4.61 28.11 5.70
N THR A 58 -5.93 27.91 5.76
CA THR A 58 -6.53 26.80 6.52
C THR A 58 -6.22 25.44 5.87
N PRO A 59 -5.64 24.48 6.60
CA PRO A 59 -5.35 23.15 6.08
C PRO A 59 -6.62 22.32 5.88
N TYR A 60 -6.61 21.45 4.88
CA TYR A 60 -7.65 20.44 4.67
C TYR A 60 -7.10 19.21 3.95
N TYR A 61 -7.69 18.04 4.22
CA TYR A 61 -7.42 16.83 3.45
C TYR A 61 -8.47 16.60 2.37
N GLY A 62 -8.04 16.11 1.20
CA GLY A 62 -8.93 15.71 0.11
C GLY A 62 -8.23 15.83 -1.23
N LYS A 63 -8.96 16.39 -2.20
CA LYS A 63 -8.47 16.74 -3.53
C LYS A 63 -8.33 18.27 -3.63
N LYS A 64 -7.41 18.74 -4.46
CA LYS A 64 -7.22 20.18 -4.72
C LYS A 64 -8.55 20.83 -5.12
N GLY A 65 -8.97 21.87 -4.39
CA GLY A 65 -10.25 22.55 -4.59
C GLY A 65 -11.49 21.80 -4.07
N SER A 66 -11.34 20.67 -3.38
CA SER A 66 -12.46 19.85 -2.90
C SER A 66 -12.19 19.26 -1.51
N PRO A 67 -12.33 20.07 -0.44
CA PRO A 67 -12.11 19.62 0.93
C PRO A 67 -12.99 18.42 1.31
N GLY A 68 -12.40 17.42 1.98
CA GLY A 68 -13.10 16.22 2.45
C GLY A 68 -13.40 15.18 1.38
N LEU A 69 -13.12 15.45 0.10
CA LEU A 69 -13.32 14.50 -0.99
C LEU A 69 -12.00 13.84 -1.39
N PRO A 70 -11.85 12.51 -1.29
CA PRO A 70 -10.63 11.82 -1.70
C PRO A 70 -10.51 11.73 -3.22
N GLU A 71 -9.28 11.52 -3.70
CA GLU A 71 -9.03 11.12 -5.07
C GLU A 71 -9.16 9.59 -5.23
N ASN A 72 -9.77 9.15 -6.32
CA ASN A 72 -9.85 7.74 -6.66
C ASN A 72 -8.53 7.27 -7.29
N SER A 73 -7.90 6.27 -6.69
CA SER A 73 -6.68 5.71 -7.27
C SER A 73 -6.99 4.92 -8.54
N ARG A 74 -6.08 4.98 -9.51
CA ARG A 74 -6.28 4.37 -10.83
C ARG A 74 -5.67 2.97 -10.87
N PHE A 75 -6.48 1.93 -11.03
CA PHE A 75 -5.99 0.55 -11.20
C PHE A 75 -5.65 0.21 -12.66
N SER A 76 -6.39 0.83 -13.60
CA SER A 76 -6.20 0.66 -15.04
C SER A 76 -4.92 1.36 -15.52
N PRO A 77 -4.17 0.79 -16.48
CA PRO A 77 -4.49 -0.43 -17.25
C PRO A 77 -3.99 -1.73 -16.63
N VAL A 78 -3.38 -1.69 -15.44
CA VAL A 78 -2.71 -2.85 -14.84
C VAL A 78 -3.70 -3.92 -14.42
N THR A 79 -4.82 -3.51 -13.82
CA THR A 79 -5.86 -4.43 -13.36
C THR A 79 -7.21 -3.70 -13.22
N SER A 80 -8.30 -4.47 -13.13
CA SER A 80 -9.58 -3.94 -12.69
C SER A 80 -9.54 -3.69 -11.17
N PRO A 81 -10.39 -2.80 -10.62
CA PRO A 81 -10.46 -2.59 -9.18
C PRO A 81 -10.66 -3.90 -8.42
N ILE A 82 -9.76 -4.16 -7.47
CA ILE A 82 -9.67 -5.39 -6.68
C ILE A 82 -9.60 -5.04 -5.20
N ASP A 83 -10.07 -5.95 -4.35
CA ASP A 83 -9.94 -5.84 -2.91
C ASP A 83 -8.47 -5.73 -2.49
N VAL A 84 -8.17 -4.63 -1.81
CA VAL A 84 -6.87 -4.35 -1.21
C VAL A 84 -6.94 -4.64 0.27
N MET A 85 -6.10 -5.57 0.71
CA MET A 85 -6.14 -6.16 2.04
C MET A 85 -5.09 -5.57 2.99
N SER A 86 -4.02 -4.99 2.44
CA SER A 86 -2.94 -4.34 3.17
C SER A 86 -2.25 -3.31 2.28
N ILE A 87 -1.67 -2.27 2.88
CA ILE A 87 -0.83 -1.28 2.18
C ILE A 87 0.37 -0.92 3.06
N CYS A 88 1.53 -0.76 2.43
CA CYS A 88 2.71 -0.16 3.04
C CYS A 88 3.35 0.87 2.11
N TRP A 89 3.67 2.05 2.64
CA TRP A 89 4.46 3.06 1.95
C TRP A 89 5.93 2.63 1.88
N MET A 90 6.59 3.01 0.81
CA MET A 90 7.99 2.66 0.54
C MET A 90 8.89 3.86 0.79
N PRO A 91 10.10 3.67 1.37
CA PRO A 91 11.06 4.75 1.52
C PRO A 91 11.32 5.42 0.17
N PRO A 92 11.40 6.76 0.14
CA PRO A 92 11.78 7.46 -1.06
C PRO A 92 13.21 7.07 -1.45
N ARG A 93 13.46 6.96 -2.75
CA ARG A 93 14.78 6.60 -3.30
C ARG A 93 15.11 7.58 -4.43
N GLY A 94 16.31 8.15 -4.37
CA GLY A 94 16.82 9.09 -5.38
C GLY A 94 16.27 10.52 -5.26
N ASN A 95 16.68 11.38 -6.20
CA ASN A 95 16.35 12.82 -6.22
C ASN A 95 14.97 13.11 -6.83
N GLU A 96 14.13 12.09 -7.01
CA GLU A 96 12.84 12.17 -7.71
C GLU A 96 11.64 12.40 -6.77
N ILE A 97 11.89 12.78 -5.52
CA ILE A 97 10.84 13.22 -4.61
C ILE A 97 10.38 14.60 -5.11
N VAL A 98 9.33 14.60 -5.93
CA VAL A 98 8.70 15.84 -6.36
C VAL A 98 7.60 16.20 -5.36
N PRO A 99 7.38 17.49 -5.06
CA PRO A 99 6.21 17.98 -4.34
C PRO A 99 4.92 17.25 -4.75
N GLY A 100 4.37 16.45 -3.83
CA GLY A 100 3.17 15.67 -4.10
C GLY A 100 3.32 14.67 -5.26
N GLY A 101 4.46 14.00 -5.39
CA GLY A 101 4.65 12.92 -6.35
C GLY A 101 5.91 12.10 -6.07
N GLY A 102 6.02 10.96 -6.73
CA GLY A 102 7.16 10.07 -6.60
C GLY A 102 7.18 9.23 -5.33
N SER A 103 6.21 9.34 -4.42
CA SER A 103 6.03 8.34 -3.36
C SER A 103 5.57 7.03 -3.99
N ALA A 104 6.13 5.91 -3.53
CA ALA A 104 5.69 4.58 -3.92
C ALA A 104 5.03 3.87 -2.74
N LEU A 105 4.06 3.02 -3.03
CA LEU A 105 3.48 2.11 -2.04
C LEU A 105 3.21 0.74 -2.65
N VAL A 106 3.19 -0.26 -1.78
CA VAL A 106 2.84 -1.64 -2.10
C VAL A 106 1.48 -1.95 -1.50
N ALA A 107 0.60 -2.58 -2.27
CA ALA A 107 -0.73 -2.96 -1.85
C ALA A 107 -0.94 -4.48 -2.02
N GLY A 108 -1.22 -5.17 -0.91
CA GLY A 108 -1.53 -6.58 -0.92
C GLY A 108 -2.97 -6.83 -1.37
N THR A 109 -3.17 -7.74 -2.31
CA THR A 109 -4.50 -8.02 -2.86
C THR A 109 -5.11 -9.29 -2.29
N ARG A 110 -6.43 -9.38 -2.39
CA ARG A 110 -7.19 -10.57 -2.02
C ARG A 110 -6.82 -11.84 -2.82
N ASN A 111 -6.26 -11.70 -4.02
CA ASN A 111 -5.88 -12.85 -4.86
C ASN A 111 -4.46 -13.37 -4.57
N GLY A 112 -3.75 -12.76 -3.63
CA GLY A 112 -2.36 -13.11 -3.32
C GLY A 112 -1.33 -12.32 -4.13
N ASP A 113 -1.75 -11.50 -5.09
CA ASP A 113 -0.83 -10.59 -5.81
C ASP A 113 -0.49 -9.37 -4.94
N VAL A 114 0.65 -8.72 -5.22
CA VAL A 114 0.94 -7.37 -4.72
C VAL A 114 0.90 -6.36 -5.87
N LEU A 115 0.33 -5.18 -5.63
CA LEU A 115 0.27 -4.08 -6.57
C LEU A 115 1.27 -3.01 -6.16
N LEU A 116 1.92 -2.40 -7.15
CA LEU A 116 2.78 -1.24 -6.97
C LEU A 116 2.03 0.00 -7.44
N PHE A 117 2.02 1.01 -6.59
CA PHE A 117 1.45 2.32 -6.90
C PHE A 117 2.51 3.41 -6.77
N VAL A 118 2.34 4.46 -7.56
CA VAL A 118 3.15 5.68 -7.51
C VAL A 118 2.22 6.89 -7.43
N THR A 119 2.62 7.91 -6.67
CA THR A 119 1.94 9.21 -6.66
C THR A 119 2.49 10.09 -7.78
N ASP A 120 1.60 10.84 -8.43
CA ASP A 120 1.93 11.84 -9.44
C ASP A 120 1.13 13.12 -9.15
N PRO A 121 1.74 14.32 -9.28
CA PRO A 121 1.07 15.58 -8.94
C PRO A 121 -0.21 15.86 -9.73
N THR A 122 -0.34 15.27 -10.92
CA THR A 122 -1.47 15.47 -11.84
C THR A 122 -2.39 14.27 -11.92
N LYS A 123 -1.86 13.04 -11.88
CA LYS A 123 -2.64 11.80 -12.02
C LYS A 123 -3.17 11.28 -10.68
N GLY A 124 -2.66 11.79 -9.56
CA GLY A 124 -2.93 11.27 -8.24
C GLY A 124 -2.18 9.96 -8.01
N LEU A 125 -2.78 9.03 -7.28
CA LEU A 125 -2.23 7.70 -7.06
C LEU A 125 -2.66 6.73 -8.18
N PHE A 126 -1.71 6.07 -8.82
CA PHE A 126 -2.00 5.12 -9.92
C PHE A 126 -1.14 3.87 -9.82
N CYS A 127 -1.76 2.74 -10.17
CA CYS A 127 -1.15 1.42 -10.19
C CYS A 127 -0.25 1.31 -11.42
N THR A 128 1.00 0.92 -11.21
CA THR A 128 1.99 0.80 -12.27
C THR A 128 2.29 -0.65 -12.61
N ARG A 129 2.13 -1.55 -11.63
CA ARG A 129 2.47 -2.97 -11.79
C ARG A 129 1.71 -3.88 -10.85
N LYS A 130 1.48 -5.11 -11.30
CA LYS A 130 1.03 -6.24 -10.51
C LYS A 130 2.13 -7.29 -10.49
N LEU A 131 2.53 -7.73 -9.30
CA LEU A 131 3.50 -8.80 -9.09
C LEU A 131 2.80 -10.00 -8.49
N LYS A 132 3.19 -11.20 -8.94
CA LYS A 132 2.79 -12.43 -8.25
C LYS A 132 3.58 -12.51 -6.95
N ALA A 133 2.90 -12.75 -5.85
CA ALA A 133 3.55 -12.88 -4.54
C ALA A 133 3.08 -14.17 -3.88
N HIS A 134 1.89 -14.16 -3.31
CA HIS A 134 1.29 -15.27 -2.59
C HIS A 134 0.34 -16.09 -3.47
N ASN A 135 0.12 -17.33 -3.05
CA ASN A 135 -1.03 -18.09 -3.47
C ASN A 135 -2.32 -17.50 -2.84
N PRO A 136 -3.50 -17.70 -3.44
CA PRO A 136 -4.76 -17.16 -2.94
C PRO A 136 -5.11 -17.51 -1.48
N GLY A 137 -4.52 -18.60 -0.95
CA GLY A 137 -4.85 -19.15 0.35
C GLY A 137 -6.21 -19.88 0.36
N PRO A 138 -6.68 -20.31 1.53
CA PRO A 138 -7.96 -20.98 1.67
C PRO A 138 -9.12 -20.02 1.38
N LYS A 139 -10.23 -20.60 0.89
CA LYS A 139 -11.50 -19.88 0.81
C LYS A 139 -12.09 -19.71 2.21
N ILE A 140 -12.55 -18.50 2.51
CA ILE A 140 -13.20 -18.11 3.77
C ILE A 140 -14.58 -17.54 3.47
N PRO A 141 -15.54 -17.57 4.42
CA PRO A 141 -16.81 -16.87 4.26
C PRO A 141 -16.60 -15.39 3.97
N GLU A 142 -17.39 -14.83 3.06
CA GLU A 142 -17.43 -13.39 2.83
C GLU A 142 -18.03 -12.66 4.02
N LEU A 143 -17.51 -11.47 4.33
CA LEU A 143 -18.05 -10.60 5.36
C LEU A 143 -19.49 -10.14 5.06
N SER A 144 -19.85 -10.11 3.77
CA SER A 144 -21.17 -9.71 3.30
C SER A 144 -21.57 -10.54 2.08
N GLY A 145 -22.88 -10.76 1.88
CA GLY A 145 -23.39 -11.46 0.70
C GLY A 145 -23.41 -12.99 0.78
N GLY A 146 -22.91 -13.59 1.87
CA GLY A 146 -23.03 -15.04 2.14
C GLY A 146 -22.19 -15.94 1.22
N GLY A 147 -21.30 -15.37 0.42
CA GLY A 147 -20.40 -16.10 -0.47
C GLY A 147 -19.13 -16.61 0.22
N VAL A 148 -18.20 -17.11 -0.60
CA VAL A 148 -16.84 -17.46 -0.17
C VAL A 148 -15.82 -16.66 -0.95
N THR A 149 -14.75 -16.27 -0.29
CA THR A 149 -13.72 -15.38 -0.81
C THR A 149 -12.34 -15.83 -0.37
N LEU A 150 -11.30 -15.19 -0.92
CA LEU A 150 -9.91 -15.52 -0.63
C LEU A 150 -9.36 -14.65 0.50
N ASN A 151 -8.29 -15.11 1.14
CA ASN A 151 -7.66 -14.40 2.25
C ASN A 151 -6.55 -13.44 1.76
N GLY A 152 -5.83 -13.81 0.69
CA GLY A 152 -4.89 -12.92 0.01
C GLY A 152 -3.68 -12.48 0.85
N VAL A 153 -3.05 -11.37 0.45
CA VAL A 153 -1.91 -10.75 1.13
C VAL A 153 -2.41 -9.82 2.24
N ARG A 154 -2.49 -10.33 3.47
CA ARG A 154 -3.12 -9.66 4.60
C ARG A 154 -2.22 -8.67 5.32
N CYS A 155 -0.91 -8.80 5.13
CA CYS A 155 0.06 -8.08 5.92
C CYS A 155 1.21 -7.62 5.05
N LEU A 156 1.60 -6.37 5.24
CA LEU A 156 2.81 -5.77 4.70
C LEU A 156 3.45 -4.97 5.84
N ALA A 157 4.71 -5.22 6.15
CA ALA A 157 5.47 -4.38 7.07
C ALA A 157 6.82 -4.03 6.47
N LEU A 158 7.16 -2.74 6.55
CA LEU A 158 8.49 -2.26 6.27
C LEU A 158 9.33 -2.52 7.52
N ARG A 159 10.48 -3.17 7.33
CA ARG A 159 11.47 -3.32 8.39
C ARG A 159 12.07 -1.95 8.73
N ASP A 160 12.44 -1.73 9.98
CA ASP A 160 12.91 -0.42 10.44
C ASP A 160 14.18 0.10 9.75
N ASP A 161 14.95 -0.76 9.08
CA ASP A 161 16.06 -0.32 8.23
C ASP A 161 15.60 0.37 6.93
N GLY A 162 14.32 0.26 6.58
CA GLY A 162 13.78 0.74 5.31
C GLY A 162 14.30 -0.02 4.09
N GLU A 163 15.07 -1.10 4.26
CA GLU A 163 15.66 -1.87 3.16
C GLU A 163 14.84 -3.11 2.80
N THR A 164 14.05 -3.59 3.75
CA THR A 164 13.26 -4.81 3.59
C THR A 164 11.78 -4.56 3.81
N LEU A 165 10.95 -5.02 2.88
CA LEU A 165 9.51 -5.15 3.09
C LEU A 165 9.19 -6.63 3.28
N VAL A 166 8.37 -6.97 4.27
CA VAL A 166 7.87 -8.33 4.48
C VAL A 166 6.40 -8.39 4.12
N SER A 167 6.01 -9.37 3.30
CA SER A 167 4.62 -9.69 3.01
C SER A 167 4.23 -11.05 3.55
N ALA A 168 2.99 -11.17 4.04
CA ALA A 168 2.42 -12.45 4.42
C ALA A 168 0.91 -12.52 4.17
N GLY A 169 0.41 -13.74 4.05
CA GLY A 169 -0.98 -13.94 3.64
C GLY A 169 -1.60 -15.28 4.00
N GLY A 170 -2.69 -15.57 3.30
CA GLY A 170 -3.50 -16.76 3.51
C GLY A 170 -2.84 -18.08 3.15
N ASP A 171 -1.76 -18.07 2.39
CA ASP A 171 -0.99 -19.26 2.04
C ASP A 171 0.08 -19.64 3.07
N GLY A 172 0.16 -18.88 4.18
CA GLY A 172 1.15 -19.08 5.24
C GLY A 172 2.60 -18.84 4.81
N ALA A 173 2.81 -18.32 3.60
CA ALA A 173 4.13 -17.85 3.18
C ALA A 173 4.42 -16.48 3.79
N VAL A 174 5.68 -16.29 4.15
CA VAL A 174 6.31 -15.02 4.52
C VAL A 174 7.37 -14.76 3.45
N MET A 175 7.31 -13.60 2.82
CA MET A 175 8.19 -13.21 1.72
C MET A 175 8.91 -11.91 2.04
N TRP A 176 10.22 -11.88 1.82
CA TRP A 176 11.07 -10.71 2.02
C TRP A 176 11.44 -10.10 0.67
N TRP A 177 11.25 -8.79 0.58
CA TRP A 177 11.44 -8.02 -0.63
C TRP A 177 12.44 -6.90 -0.38
N THR A 178 13.34 -6.67 -1.34
CA THR A 178 14.21 -5.51 -1.31
C THR A 178 13.39 -4.27 -1.64
N THR A 179 13.40 -3.26 -0.76
CA THR A 179 12.57 -2.07 -0.98
C THR A 179 13.04 -1.25 -2.17
N ALA A 180 14.35 -1.20 -2.40
CA ALA A 180 14.93 -0.56 -3.58
C ALA A 180 14.44 -1.21 -4.88
N GLN A 181 14.36 -2.55 -4.95
CA GLN A 181 13.87 -3.25 -6.14
C GLN A 181 12.38 -3.01 -6.37
N LEU A 182 11.57 -3.01 -5.30
CA LEU A 182 10.14 -2.69 -5.39
C LEU A 182 9.92 -1.26 -5.89
N THR A 183 10.64 -0.28 -5.34
CA THR A 183 10.55 1.12 -5.80
C THR A 183 10.99 1.29 -7.25
N ALA A 184 12.06 0.61 -7.67
CA ALA A 184 12.50 0.60 -9.07
C ALA A 184 11.48 -0.09 -10.00
N ALA A 185 10.92 -1.21 -9.56
CA ALA A 185 9.90 -1.97 -10.29
C ALA A 185 8.56 -1.24 -10.41
N ALA A 186 8.25 -0.35 -9.47
CA ALA A 186 7.09 0.54 -9.54
C ALA A 186 7.23 1.58 -10.65
N ARG A 187 8.47 1.91 -11.05
CA ARG A 187 8.77 2.92 -12.09
C ARG A 187 9.09 2.30 -13.43
N SER A 188 9.63 1.09 -13.45
CA SER A 188 9.97 0.39 -14.68
C SER A 188 9.52 -1.06 -14.66
N LYS A 189 8.78 -1.45 -15.71
CA LYS A 189 8.37 -2.84 -15.94
C LYS A 189 9.55 -3.76 -16.27
N SER A 190 10.68 -3.22 -16.74
CA SER A 190 11.87 -4.02 -17.08
C SER A 190 12.64 -4.51 -15.86
N VAL A 191 12.42 -3.91 -14.69
CA VAL A 191 13.11 -4.30 -13.46
C VAL A 191 12.50 -5.60 -12.95
N PRO A 192 13.24 -6.72 -12.88
CA PRO A 192 12.75 -7.93 -12.22
C PRO A 192 12.55 -7.64 -10.73
N CYS A 193 11.46 -8.14 -10.16
CA CYS A 193 11.13 -7.91 -8.76
C CYS A 193 10.41 -9.13 -8.22
N GLU A 194 11.17 -9.91 -7.46
CA GLU A 194 10.78 -11.15 -6.82
C GLU A 194 11.29 -11.10 -5.38
N PRO A 195 10.66 -11.85 -4.45
CA PRO A 195 11.15 -11.89 -3.08
C PRO A 195 12.52 -12.57 -3.04
N HIS A 196 13.46 -12.01 -2.30
CA HIS A 196 14.80 -12.61 -2.14
C HIS A 196 14.81 -13.77 -1.14
N THR A 197 13.76 -13.89 -0.31
CA THR A 197 13.60 -15.00 0.63
C THR A 197 12.12 -15.29 0.79
N THR A 198 11.79 -16.59 0.84
CA THR A 198 10.44 -17.08 1.13
C THR A 198 10.53 -18.17 2.19
N ARG A 199 9.70 -18.08 3.22
CA ARG A 199 9.51 -19.10 4.25
C ARG A 199 8.04 -19.45 4.32
N VAL A 200 7.71 -20.72 4.52
CA VAL A 200 6.32 -21.17 4.73
C VAL A 200 6.20 -21.65 6.16
N LEU A 201 5.22 -21.12 6.88
CA LEU A 201 4.90 -21.63 8.21
C LEU A 201 4.29 -23.02 8.08
N ASN A 202 4.85 -23.97 8.82
CA ASN A 202 4.27 -25.30 8.95
C ASN A 202 3.43 -25.34 10.22
N ALA A 203 2.18 -25.80 10.12
CA ALA A 203 1.39 -26.18 11.28
C ALA A 203 1.71 -27.64 11.65
N ASP A 204 1.36 -28.03 12.88
CA ASP A 204 1.51 -29.40 13.37
C ASP A 204 0.72 -30.41 12.51
N ASP A 205 -0.37 -29.97 11.86
CA ASP A 205 -1.04 -30.70 10.79
C ASP A 205 -0.51 -30.24 9.42
N SER A 206 0.49 -30.94 8.90
CA SER A 206 1.25 -30.61 7.68
C SER A 206 0.44 -30.42 6.38
N ASN A 207 -0.89 -30.51 6.41
CA ASN A 207 -1.76 -30.42 5.25
C ASN A 207 -2.23 -28.99 4.92
N ARG A 208 -2.16 -28.03 5.85
CA ARG A 208 -2.54 -26.62 5.56
C ARG A 208 -1.66 -25.64 6.33
N PRO A 209 -0.84 -24.81 5.65
CA PRO A 209 -0.08 -23.78 6.33
C PRO A 209 -1.05 -22.77 6.99
N PRO A 210 -0.72 -22.25 8.19
CA PRO A 210 -1.59 -21.34 8.92
C PRO A 210 -1.71 -20.01 8.17
N ALA A 211 -2.93 -19.46 8.13
CA ALA A 211 -3.16 -18.17 7.52
C ALA A 211 -2.63 -17.03 8.39
N ILE A 212 -1.71 -16.24 7.85
CA ILE A 212 -1.12 -15.10 8.56
C ILE A 212 -2.05 -13.89 8.42
N ARG A 213 -2.43 -13.28 9.54
CA ARG A 213 -3.41 -12.18 9.61
C ARG A 213 -2.83 -10.83 10.00
N SER A 214 -1.69 -10.84 10.67
CA SER A 214 -0.89 -9.67 10.98
C SER A 214 0.57 -10.11 11.08
N LEU A 215 1.49 -9.18 10.84
CA LEU A 215 2.92 -9.35 11.09
C LEU A 215 3.51 -8.02 11.51
N ASP A 216 4.61 -8.09 12.23
CA ASP A 216 5.48 -6.95 12.51
C ASP A 216 6.91 -7.34 12.12
N CYS A 217 7.75 -6.35 11.80
CA CYS A 217 9.11 -6.59 11.33
C CYS A 217 10.09 -5.56 11.90
N HIS A 218 10.83 -5.96 12.93
CA HIS A 218 11.90 -5.16 13.50
C HIS A 218 13.28 -5.58 12.95
N LEU A 219 14.23 -4.63 12.84
CA LEU A 219 15.59 -4.90 12.34
C LEU A 219 16.39 -5.81 13.27
N TYR A 220 16.22 -5.62 14.58
CA TYR A 220 16.87 -6.38 15.63
C TYR A 220 15.83 -7.16 16.43
N SER A 221 15.66 -8.44 16.16
CA SER A 221 15.21 -9.34 17.21
C SER A 221 16.41 -9.55 18.13
N SER A 222 16.70 -8.59 19.01
CA SER A 222 17.68 -8.76 20.08
C SER A 222 16.94 -8.86 21.40
N ASP A 223 16.95 -10.09 21.90
CA ASP A 223 16.61 -10.63 23.22
C ASP A 223 15.13 -10.81 23.59
#